data_AF-A0A8T6E4W3-F1
#
_entry.id   AF-A0A8T6E4W3-F1
#
_cell.length_a   1.000
_cell.length_b   1.000
_cell.length_c   1.000
_cell.angle_alpha   90.00
_cell.angle_beta   90.00
_cell.angle_gamma   90.00
#
_symmetry.space_group_name_H-M   'P 1'
#
loop_
_entity.id
_entity.type
_entity.pdbx_description
1 polymer ?
#
loop_
_entity_poly.entity_id
_entity_poly.type
_entity_poly.pdbx_seq_one_letter_code
_entity_poly.pdbx_strand_id
1 'polypeptide(L)'
;MQQQQNAQVREPVPAATVVLARQADSGDGIEVLLLRRSARLVFHGGHWVFPGGRIDSGDFGGEAEAGQLYSAARKAAIRETREETGLEIDADQLIHVGHWTTPPGLPRRFSTWFFVCPVSRQARVKIDQDEITDYRWLSPRQALQDAREEKLVLPRPTRVTLSDIGVYENLADLEQGLRNCRIRVFPPDSDHYRPAEMGCPAKAG
;
A
#
# COMPACT_ATOMS: atom_id res chain seq x y z
N MET A 1 -13.14 25.67 -34.45
CA MET A 1 -13.34 24.23 -34.26
C MET A 1 -12.20 23.71 -33.39
N GLN A 2 -12.47 23.46 -32.11
CA GLN A 2 -11.50 22.93 -31.15
C GLN A 2 -11.16 21.48 -31.50
N GLN A 3 -9.89 21.20 -31.77
CA GLN A 3 -9.37 19.83 -31.83
C GLN A 3 -9.43 19.24 -30.42
N GLN A 4 -10.38 18.33 -30.20
CA GLN A 4 -10.34 17.41 -29.07
C GLN A 4 -9.11 16.52 -29.25
N GLN A 5 -8.05 16.81 -28.51
CA GLN A 5 -6.92 15.89 -28.35
C GLN A 5 -7.47 14.65 -27.65
N ASN A 6 -7.49 13.52 -28.36
CA ASN A 6 -7.65 12.19 -27.77
C ASN A 6 -6.55 12.00 -26.71
N ALA A 7 -6.88 12.22 -25.44
CA ALA A 7 -6.04 11.80 -24.34
C ALA A 7 -5.99 10.26 -24.37
N GLN A 8 -4.90 9.72 -24.92
CA GLN A 8 -4.67 8.28 -24.96
C GLN A 8 -4.81 7.73 -23.53
N VAL A 9 -5.83 6.92 -23.27
CA VAL A 9 -6.07 6.32 -21.96
C VAL A 9 -4.92 5.36 -21.68
N ARG A 10 -3.97 5.80 -20.86
CA ARG A 10 -2.81 4.98 -20.48
C ARG A 10 -3.28 3.91 -19.50
N GLU A 11 -2.98 2.65 -19.78
CA GLU A 11 -3.23 1.57 -18.81
C GLU A 11 -2.53 1.84 -17.49
N PRO A 12 -3.19 1.60 -16.34
CA PRO A 12 -2.57 1.78 -15.05
C PRO A 12 -1.49 0.73 -14.82
N VAL A 13 -0.34 1.17 -14.33
CA VAL A 13 0.77 0.27 -14.02
C VAL A 13 0.45 -0.53 -12.75
N PRO A 14 0.57 -1.86 -12.76
CA PRO A 14 0.33 -2.66 -11.57
C PRO A 14 1.39 -2.37 -10.49
N ALA A 15 0.95 -2.28 -9.24
CA ALA A 15 1.78 -1.92 -8.10
C ALA A 15 1.30 -2.58 -6.81
N ALA A 16 2.15 -2.66 -5.79
CA ALA A 16 1.75 -3.16 -4.48
C ALA A 16 2.27 -2.25 -3.37
N THR A 17 1.54 -2.16 -2.27
CA THR A 17 1.94 -1.39 -1.08
C THR A 17 1.55 -2.11 0.20
N VAL A 18 2.34 -1.91 1.25
CA VAL A 18 2.19 -2.63 2.53
C VAL A 18 2.08 -1.67 3.69
N VAL A 19 0.97 -1.72 4.41
CA VAL A 19 0.84 -1.11 5.73
C VAL A 19 1.47 -2.03 6.76
N LEU A 20 2.72 -1.74 7.13
CA LEU A 20 3.37 -2.42 8.24
C LEU A 20 2.79 -1.91 9.54
N ALA A 21 2.13 -2.79 10.30
CA ALA A 21 1.45 -2.46 11.55
C ALA A 21 2.09 -3.20 12.73
N ARG A 22 2.25 -2.51 13.86
CA ARG A 22 2.73 -3.11 15.11
C ARG A 22 1.87 -2.64 16.27
N GLN A 23 1.88 -3.39 17.37
CA GLN A 23 1.31 -2.92 18.63
C GLN A 23 2.10 -1.70 19.12
N ALA A 24 1.43 -0.63 19.54
CA ALA A 24 2.07 0.62 19.96
C ALA A 24 2.96 0.44 21.20
N ASP A 25 3.96 1.30 21.35
CA ASP A 25 4.93 1.13 22.43
C ASP A 25 4.35 1.30 23.84
N SER A 26 3.33 2.17 23.96
CA SER A 26 2.50 2.36 25.15
C SER A 26 1.75 1.11 25.61
N GLY A 27 1.57 0.10 24.74
CA GLY A 27 0.72 -1.06 24.99
C GLY A 27 -0.71 -0.89 24.48
N ASP A 28 -1.20 0.34 24.35
CA ASP A 28 -2.54 0.67 23.85
C ASP A 28 -2.47 1.19 22.41
N GLY A 29 -3.27 0.62 21.51
CA GLY A 29 -3.34 1.03 20.10
C GLY A 29 -2.36 0.32 19.17
N ILE A 30 -2.41 0.74 17.91
CA ILE A 30 -1.50 0.30 16.84
C ILE A 30 -0.67 1.47 16.33
N GLU A 31 0.52 1.17 15.84
CA GLU A 31 1.35 2.07 15.04
C GLU A 31 1.55 1.49 13.65
N VAL A 32 1.66 2.37 12.67
CA VAL A 32 2.01 2.02 11.29
C VAL A 32 3.28 2.73 10.86
N LEU A 33 4.06 2.07 10.01
CA LEU A 33 5.25 2.67 9.41
C LEU A 33 4.85 3.58 8.24
N LEU A 34 5.23 4.85 8.33
CA LEU A 34 5.19 5.79 7.22
C LEU A 34 6.61 6.18 6.82
N LEU A 35 6.86 6.20 5.52
CA LEU A 35 8.13 6.58 4.91
C LEU A 35 8.00 7.95 4.24
N ARG A 36 9.00 8.80 4.40
CA ARG A 36 9.10 10.07 3.70
C ARG A 36 9.92 9.92 2.43
N ARG A 37 9.24 9.98 1.30
CA ARG A 37 9.87 9.99 -0.03
C ARG A 37 10.73 11.23 -0.20
N SER A 38 11.89 11.07 -0.84
CA SER A 38 12.76 12.17 -1.21
C SER A 38 12.03 13.21 -2.04
N ALA A 39 12.25 14.50 -1.73
CA ALA A 39 11.62 15.61 -2.46
C ALA A 39 12.04 15.68 -3.94
N ARG A 40 13.13 14.98 -4.30
CA ARG A 40 13.65 14.89 -5.67
C ARG A 40 12.82 13.96 -6.56
N LEU A 41 11.95 13.13 -5.97
CA LEU A 41 11.16 12.17 -6.71
C LEU A 41 10.01 12.86 -7.45
N VAL A 42 9.90 12.55 -8.74
CA VAL A 42 8.91 13.13 -9.67
C VAL A 42 7.46 12.79 -9.29
N PHE A 43 7.25 11.79 -8.44
CA PHE A 43 5.95 11.39 -7.94
C PHE A 43 5.96 11.31 -6.41
N HIS A 44 5.04 12.05 -5.77
CA HIS A 44 4.91 12.13 -4.32
C HIS A 44 6.21 12.52 -3.59
N GLY A 45 7.07 13.32 -4.21
CA GLY A 45 8.28 13.82 -3.55
C GLY A 45 7.94 14.58 -2.27
N GLY A 46 8.57 14.23 -1.16
CA GLY A 46 8.31 14.81 0.16
C GLY A 46 7.04 14.33 0.86
N HIS A 47 6.20 13.52 0.19
CA HIS A 47 5.01 12.94 0.81
C HIS A 47 5.36 11.76 1.73
N TRP A 48 4.46 11.52 2.67
CA TRP A 48 4.51 10.37 3.56
C TRP A 48 3.63 9.25 3.00
N VAL A 49 4.21 8.07 2.80
CA VAL A 49 3.58 6.92 2.14
C VAL A 49 3.83 5.64 2.94
N PHE A 50 3.12 4.59 2.58
CA PHE A 50 3.50 3.23 2.97
C PHE A 50 4.59 2.70 2.02
N PRO A 51 5.39 1.72 2.46
CA PRO A 51 6.31 1.04 1.56
C PRO A 51 5.58 0.46 0.35
N GLY A 52 6.21 0.51 -0.83
CA GLY A 52 5.63 -0.08 -2.03
C GLY A 52 6.05 0.55 -3.35
N GLY A 53 5.82 -0.21 -4.42
CA GLY A 53 6.25 0.16 -5.75
C GLY A 53 5.58 -0.67 -6.84
N ARG A 54 6.17 -0.61 -8.04
CA ARG A 54 5.63 -1.29 -9.22
C ARG A 54 5.87 -2.79 -9.11
N ILE A 55 4.95 -3.58 -9.68
CA ILE A 55 5.23 -4.98 -9.93
C ILE A 55 6.20 -5.06 -11.12
N ASP A 56 7.35 -5.67 -10.90
CA ASP A 56 8.39 -5.86 -11.90
C ASP A 56 8.39 -7.30 -12.44
N SER A 57 9.07 -7.51 -13.56
CA SER A 57 9.13 -8.83 -14.22
C SER A 57 9.63 -9.96 -13.30
N GLY A 58 10.53 -9.65 -12.36
CA GLY A 58 11.05 -10.61 -11.38
C GLY A 58 10.06 -11.00 -10.28
N ASP A 59 8.95 -10.27 -10.13
CA ASP A 59 7.91 -10.60 -9.16
C ASP A 59 6.95 -11.68 -9.70
N PHE A 60 6.91 -11.89 -11.02
CA PHE A 60 6.21 -13.04 -11.58
C PHE A 60 7.04 -14.30 -11.30
N GLY A 61 6.39 -15.39 -10.86
CA GLY A 61 7.05 -16.69 -10.92
C GLY A 61 7.43 -17.04 -12.36
N GLY A 62 8.16 -18.15 -12.55
CA GLY A 62 8.43 -18.68 -13.88
C GLY A 62 7.15 -18.91 -14.70
N GLU A 63 7.26 -19.45 -15.92
CA GLU A 63 6.14 -19.54 -16.89
C GLU A 63 4.82 -20.12 -16.33
N ALA A 64 4.87 -20.97 -15.29
CA ALA A 64 3.70 -21.51 -14.58
C ALA A 64 2.86 -20.47 -13.79
N GLU A 65 3.39 -19.29 -13.50
CA GLU A 65 2.71 -18.19 -12.81
C GLU A 65 2.27 -17.05 -13.76
N ALA A 66 2.41 -17.21 -15.08
CA ALA A 66 1.90 -16.24 -16.06
C ALA A 66 0.38 -16.05 -15.90
N GLY A 67 -0.06 -14.80 -15.68
CA GLY A 67 -1.46 -14.48 -15.37
C GLY A 67 -1.80 -14.43 -13.88
N GLN A 68 -0.89 -14.79 -12.97
CA GLN A 68 -1.10 -14.72 -11.52
C GLN A 68 -0.71 -13.36 -10.92
N LEU A 69 -1.35 -12.29 -11.40
CA LEU A 69 -1.00 -10.91 -11.03
C LEU A 69 -1.07 -10.67 -9.51
N TYR A 70 -1.97 -11.37 -8.80
CA TYR A 70 -2.05 -11.33 -7.34
C TYR A 70 -0.82 -11.94 -6.63
N SER A 71 -0.27 -13.05 -7.15
CA SER A 71 0.97 -13.65 -6.65
C SER A 71 2.13 -12.66 -6.81
N ALA A 72 2.24 -12.05 -7.99
CA ALA A 72 3.24 -11.04 -8.27
C ALA A 72 3.09 -9.80 -7.37
N ALA A 73 1.85 -9.37 -7.09
CA ALA A 73 1.59 -8.26 -6.18
C ALA A 73 2.09 -8.54 -4.74
N ARG A 74 1.92 -9.78 -4.25
CA ARG A 74 2.44 -10.19 -2.94
C ARG A 74 3.97 -10.22 -2.92
N LYS A 75 4.60 -10.70 -3.99
CA LYS A 75 6.07 -10.72 -4.13
C LYS A 75 6.65 -9.30 -4.22
N ALA A 76 6.02 -8.42 -4.99
CA ALA A 76 6.38 -7.01 -5.07
C ALA A 76 6.27 -6.32 -3.71
N ALA A 77 5.17 -6.53 -2.97
CA ALA A 77 4.99 -6.02 -1.62
C ALA A 77 6.14 -6.40 -0.66
N ILE A 78 6.58 -7.67 -0.68
CA ILE A 78 7.69 -8.17 0.14
C ILE A 78 9.02 -7.54 -0.33
N ARG A 79 9.25 -7.51 -1.64
CA ARG A 79 10.48 -6.95 -2.23
C ARG A 79 10.65 -5.47 -1.86
N GLU A 80 9.63 -4.66 -2.13
CA GLU A 80 9.63 -3.22 -1.85
C GLU A 80 9.76 -2.95 -0.35
N THR A 81 9.11 -3.76 0.50
CA THR A 81 9.28 -3.65 1.96
C THR A 81 10.74 -3.83 2.38
N ARG A 82 11.41 -4.88 1.87
CA ARG A 82 12.83 -5.13 2.17
C ARG A 82 13.73 -4.02 1.60
N GLU A 83 13.49 -3.58 0.38
CA GLU A 83 14.29 -2.55 -0.30
C GLU A 83 14.20 -1.19 0.42
N GLU A 84 12.98 -0.75 0.78
CA GLU A 84 12.77 0.57 1.36
C GLU A 84 12.96 0.63 2.89
N THR A 85 12.84 -0.51 3.59
CA THR A 85 12.84 -0.54 5.07
C THR A 85 13.81 -1.52 5.70
N GLY A 86 14.41 -2.43 4.92
CA GLY A 86 15.25 -3.51 5.44
C GLY A 86 14.50 -4.56 6.28
N LEU A 87 13.18 -4.50 6.35
CA LEU A 87 12.36 -5.47 7.07
C LEU A 87 12.06 -6.68 6.19
N GLU A 88 12.22 -7.87 6.76
CA GLU A 88 11.79 -9.12 6.15
C GLU A 88 10.38 -9.45 6.64
N ILE A 89 9.48 -9.71 5.69
CA ILE A 89 8.08 -10.08 5.95
C ILE A 89 7.71 -11.29 5.09
N ASP A 90 6.81 -12.11 5.60
CA ASP A 90 6.38 -13.34 4.95
C ASP A 90 5.04 -13.16 4.22
N ALA A 91 4.86 -13.92 3.14
CA ALA A 91 3.69 -13.76 2.29
C ALA A 91 2.38 -14.13 3.01
N ASP A 92 2.41 -15.05 3.98
CA ASP A 92 1.27 -15.50 4.79
C ASP A 92 0.79 -14.44 5.81
N GLN A 93 1.66 -13.50 6.16
CA GLN A 93 1.34 -12.34 7.01
C GLN A 93 0.57 -11.26 6.25
N LEU A 94 0.66 -11.24 4.91
CA LEU A 94 -0.03 -10.24 4.09
C LEU A 94 -1.54 -10.43 4.08
N ILE A 95 -2.25 -9.44 4.63
CA ILE A 95 -3.72 -9.36 4.59
C ILE A 95 -4.10 -8.38 3.48
N HIS A 96 -4.71 -8.87 2.40
CA HIS A 96 -5.22 -8.01 1.33
C HIS A 96 -6.46 -7.25 1.83
N VAL A 97 -6.43 -5.92 1.75
CA VAL A 97 -7.47 -5.04 2.28
C VAL A 97 -8.12 -4.13 1.24
N GLY A 98 -7.42 -3.82 0.15
CA GLY A 98 -7.98 -2.96 -0.87
C GLY A 98 -7.22 -2.96 -2.19
N HIS A 99 -7.86 -2.39 -3.20
CA HIS A 99 -7.29 -2.19 -4.52
C HIS A 99 -7.63 -0.79 -5.04
N TRP A 100 -6.60 -0.03 -5.43
CA TRP A 100 -6.73 1.36 -5.86
C TRP A 100 -6.30 1.55 -7.30
N THR A 101 -7.19 2.10 -8.10
CA THR A 101 -6.91 2.51 -9.48
C THR A 101 -6.90 4.03 -9.57
N THR A 102 -5.81 4.57 -10.09
CA THR A 102 -5.74 6.00 -10.40
C THR A 102 -6.75 6.37 -11.49
N PRO A 103 -7.59 7.42 -11.31
CA PRO A 103 -8.57 7.84 -12.30
C PRO A 103 -7.97 8.10 -13.69
N PRO A 104 -8.78 7.98 -14.76
CA PRO A 104 -8.33 8.35 -16.11
C PRO A 104 -7.97 9.84 -16.21
N GLY A 105 -7.13 10.20 -17.17
CA GLY A 105 -6.71 11.58 -17.42
C GLY A 105 -5.47 12.05 -16.65
N LEU A 106 -4.98 11.27 -15.68
CA LEU A 106 -3.71 11.54 -15.01
C LEU A 106 -2.53 10.93 -15.78
N PRO A 107 -1.38 11.63 -15.87
CA PRO A 107 -0.25 11.20 -16.70
C PRO A 107 0.46 9.94 -16.19
N ARG A 108 0.38 9.70 -14.88
CA ARG A 108 0.84 8.49 -14.19
C ARG A 108 -0.37 7.84 -13.55
N ARG A 109 -0.62 6.58 -13.88
CA ARG A 109 -1.73 5.80 -13.34
C ARG A 109 -1.20 4.50 -12.78
N PHE A 110 -1.70 4.11 -11.61
CA PHE A 110 -1.39 2.86 -10.95
C PHE A 110 -2.65 2.07 -10.62
N SER A 111 -2.51 0.74 -10.61
CA SER A 111 -3.47 -0.26 -10.18
C SER A 111 -2.82 -1.00 -9.01
N THR A 112 -3.14 -0.61 -7.79
CA THR A 112 -2.33 -0.92 -6.61
C THR A 112 -3.06 -1.83 -5.64
N TRP A 113 -2.49 -3.00 -5.35
CA TRP A 113 -2.91 -3.84 -4.24
C TRP A 113 -2.40 -3.26 -2.92
N PHE A 114 -3.30 -3.13 -1.94
CA PHE A 114 -2.98 -2.69 -0.58
C PHE A 114 -3.05 -3.89 0.36
N PHE A 115 -1.92 -4.16 1.01
CA PHE A 115 -1.82 -5.16 2.05
C PHE A 115 -1.60 -4.52 3.42
N VAL A 116 -2.04 -5.18 4.48
CA VAL A 116 -1.61 -4.91 5.85
C VAL A 116 -0.77 -6.10 6.30
N CYS A 117 0.35 -5.83 6.95
CA CYS A 117 1.26 -6.83 7.47
C CYS A 117 1.59 -6.53 8.93
N PRO A 118 1.15 -7.38 9.88
CA PRO A 118 1.59 -7.31 11.26
C PRO A 118 3.09 -7.58 11.35
N VAL A 119 3.82 -6.79 12.13
CA VAL A 119 5.25 -6.98 12.39
C VAL A 119 5.58 -6.88 13.87
N SER A 120 6.73 -7.44 14.25
CA SER A 120 7.24 -7.35 15.61
C SER A 120 7.44 -5.89 16.03
N ARG A 121 7.12 -5.59 17.30
CA ARG A 121 7.40 -4.28 17.90
C ARG A 121 8.88 -3.89 17.83
N GLN A 122 9.77 -4.89 17.82
CA GLN A 122 11.21 -4.72 17.78
C GLN A 122 11.77 -4.56 16.36
N ALA A 123 10.90 -4.50 15.33
CA ALA A 123 11.29 -4.31 13.94
C ALA A 123 12.16 -3.06 13.78
N ARG A 124 13.37 -3.25 13.24
CA ARG A 124 14.34 -2.17 13.02
C ARG A 124 14.32 -1.77 11.56
N VAL A 125 13.90 -0.54 11.31
CA VAL A 125 13.84 0.04 9.96
C VAL A 125 15.22 0.58 9.58
N LYS A 126 15.65 0.27 8.37
CA LYS A 126 16.85 0.82 7.72
C LYS A 126 16.45 1.38 6.36
N ILE A 127 16.66 2.68 6.19
CA ILE A 127 16.40 3.40 4.94
C ILE A 127 17.71 3.71 4.21
N ASP A 128 17.65 3.95 2.90
CA ASP A 128 18.80 4.24 2.05
C ASP A 128 19.25 5.71 2.04
N GLN A 129 18.43 6.63 2.56
CA GLN A 129 18.61 8.10 2.54
C GLN A 129 18.61 8.76 1.15
N ASP A 130 18.40 8.01 0.06
CA ASP A 130 18.32 8.55 -1.29
C ASP A 130 16.87 8.59 -1.78
N GLU A 131 16.19 7.44 -1.81
CA GLU A 131 14.76 7.37 -2.12
C GLU A 131 13.93 7.70 -0.88
N ILE A 132 14.29 7.14 0.27
CA ILE A 132 13.58 7.35 1.54
C ILE A 132 14.47 8.16 2.49
N THR A 133 13.97 9.33 2.87
CA THR A 133 14.75 10.32 3.63
C THR A 133 14.44 10.36 5.12
N ASP A 134 13.27 9.84 5.51
CA ASP A 134 12.82 9.79 6.91
C ASP A 134 11.80 8.65 7.06
N TYR A 135 11.58 8.17 8.28
CA TYR A 135 10.53 7.21 8.60
C TYR A 135 9.96 7.49 9.99
N ARG A 136 8.67 7.14 10.18
CA ARG A 136 8.01 7.27 11.49
C ARG A 136 7.07 6.11 11.73
N TRP A 137 7.09 5.60 12.96
CA TRP A 137 6.00 4.83 13.53
C TRP A 137 5.01 5.81 14.14
N LEU A 138 3.78 5.83 13.63
CA LEU A 138 2.71 6.70 14.13
C LEU A 138 1.43 5.90 14.30
N SER A 139 0.61 6.25 15.29
CA SER A 139 -0.76 5.77 15.30
C SER A 139 -1.51 6.32 14.08
N PRO A 140 -2.47 5.57 13.50
CA PRO A 140 -3.23 6.07 12.36
C PRO A 140 -3.94 7.39 12.65
N ARG A 141 -4.43 7.57 13.89
CA ARG A 141 -5.06 8.81 14.34
C ARG A 141 -4.07 9.97 14.38
N GLN A 142 -2.85 9.75 14.89
CA GLN A 142 -1.81 10.78 14.90
C GLN A 142 -1.39 11.17 13.49
N ALA A 143 -1.17 10.22 12.59
CA ALA A 143 -0.80 10.51 11.20
C ALA A 143 -1.87 11.36 10.48
N LEU A 144 -3.16 11.07 10.71
CA LEU A 144 -4.26 11.87 10.18
C LEU A 144 -4.34 13.26 10.81
N GLN A 145 -4.08 13.38 12.11
CA GLN A 145 -4.02 14.66 12.80
C GLN A 145 -2.86 15.52 12.26
N ASP A 146 -1.66 14.95 12.18
CA ASP A 146 -0.48 15.63 11.65
C ASP A 146 -0.70 16.09 10.20
N ALA A 147 -1.45 15.32 9.39
CA ALA A 147 -1.81 15.75 8.04
C ALA A 147 -2.85 16.89 8.00
N ARG A 148 -3.78 16.95 8.96
CA ARG A 148 -4.71 18.09 9.11
C ARG A 148 -3.99 19.35 9.56
N GLU A 149 -2.92 19.19 10.34
CA GLU A 149 -2.05 20.25 10.83
C GLU A 149 -0.90 20.56 9.84
N GLU A 150 -0.95 20.02 8.61
CA GLU A 150 0.01 20.25 7.53
C GLU A 150 1.47 19.83 7.86
N LYS A 151 1.67 19.02 8.92
CA LYS A 151 2.97 18.44 9.29
C LYS A 151 3.37 17.28 8.39
N LEU A 152 2.39 16.54 7.85
CA LEU A 152 2.59 15.44 6.90
C LEU A 152 1.73 15.67 5.66
N VAL A 153 2.33 15.55 4.48
CA VAL A 153 1.55 15.48 3.22
C VAL A 153 1.27 14.02 2.91
N LEU A 154 0.01 13.61 3.08
CA LEU A 154 -0.44 12.23 2.84
C LEU A 154 -1.26 12.13 1.54
N PRO A 155 -0.91 11.22 0.61
CA PRO A 155 -1.76 10.92 -0.53
C PRO A 155 -3.14 10.41 -0.10
N ARG A 156 -4.14 10.59 -0.99
CA ARG A 156 -5.52 10.15 -0.71
C ARG A 156 -5.62 8.66 -0.34
N PRO A 157 -4.99 7.70 -1.05
CA PRO A 157 -5.04 6.30 -0.66
C PRO A 157 -4.53 6.08 0.77
N THR A 158 -3.39 6.69 1.11
CA THR A 158 -2.81 6.63 2.46
C THR A 158 -3.78 7.16 3.51
N ARG A 159 -4.38 8.35 3.31
CA ARG A 159 -5.36 8.92 4.25
C ARG A 159 -6.57 8.02 4.47
N VAL A 160 -7.12 7.44 3.41
CA VAL A 160 -8.30 6.58 3.51
C VAL A 160 -7.94 5.30 4.26
N THR A 161 -6.84 4.64 3.90
CA THR A 161 -6.38 3.43 4.60
C THR A 161 -6.12 3.69 6.08
N LEU A 162 -5.47 4.81 6.44
CA LEU A 162 -5.28 5.20 7.84
C LEU A 162 -6.60 5.41 8.59
N SER A 163 -7.60 6.01 7.94
CA SER A 163 -8.93 6.21 8.53
C SER A 163 -9.64 4.87 8.77
N ASP A 164 -9.47 3.92 7.85
CA ASP A 164 -10.11 2.61 7.92
C ASP A 164 -9.55 1.76 9.05
N ILE A 165 -8.23 1.76 9.23
CA ILE A 165 -7.57 0.97 10.27
C ILE A 165 -7.51 1.69 11.62
N GLY A 166 -7.71 3.01 11.65
CA GLY A 166 -7.64 3.82 12.88
C GLY A 166 -8.78 3.55 13.89
N VAL A 167 -9.75 2.72 13.52
CA VAL A 167 -10.86 2.30 14.38
C VAL A 167 -10.49 1.15 15.32
N TYR A 168 -9.42 0.40 15.03
CA TYR A 168 -9.00 -0.74 15.84
C TYR A 168 -8.15 -0.31 17.04
N GLU A 169 -8.35 -0.97 18.18
CA GLU A 169 -7.72 -0.59 19.46
C GLU A 169 -6.43 -1.38 19.75
N ASN A 170 -6.21 -2.49 19.05
CA ASN A 170 -4.99 -3.29 19.17
C ASN A 170 -4.73 -4.08 17.87
N LEU A 171 -3.55 -4.68 17.77
CA LEU A 171 -3.10 -5.40 16.58
C LEU A 171 -3.93 -6.65 16.30
N ALA A 172 -4.36 -7.37 17.33
CA ALA A 172 -5.16 -8.59 17.16
C ALA A 172 -6.54 -8.29 16.56
N ASP A 173 -7.22 -7.25 17.04
CA ASP A 173 -8.52 -6.82 16.50
C ASP A 173 -8.39 -6.32 15.06
N LEU A 174 -7.30 -5.60 14.75
CA LEU A 174 -6.99 -5.19 13.38
C LEU A 174 -6.86 -6.41 12.46
N GLU A 175 -6.03 -7.39 12.83
CA GLU A 175 -5.81 -8.59 12.03
C GLU A 175 -7.09 -9.38 11.80
N GLN A 176 -7.85 -9.65 12.87
CA GLN A 176 -9.10 -10.39 12.78
C GLN A 176 -10.14 -9.62 11.94
N GLY A 177 -10.28 -8.31 12.17
CA GLY A 177 -11.19 -7.46 11.45
C GLY A 177 -10.91 -7.46 9.95
N LEU A 178 -9.65 -7.21 9.55
CA LEU A 178 -9.26 -7.11 8.16
C LEU A 178 -9.37 -8.44 7.39
N ARG A 179 -9.14 -9.57 8.05
CA ARG A 179 -9.35 -10.90 7.44
C ARG A 179 -10.82 -11.13 7.09
N ASN A 180 -11.74 -10.63 7.92
CA ASN A 180 -13.19 -10.79 7.74
C ASN A 180 -13.83 -9.68 6.88
N CYS A 181 -13.16 -8.56 6.65
CA CYS A 181 -13.70 -7.48 5.81
C CYS A 181 -13.64 -7.81 4.32
N ARG A 182 -14.58 -7.26 3.55
CA ARG A 182 -14.49 -7.28 2.08
C ARG A 182 -13.35 -6.41 1.59
N ILE A 183 -12.71 -6.82 0.49
CA ILE A 183 -11.72 -5.99 -0.19
C ILE A 183 -12.39 -4.70 -0.66
N ARG A 184 -11.80 -3.56 -0.30
CA ARG A 184 -12.30 -2.26 -0.75
C ARG A 184 -11.67 -1.89 -2.09
N VAL A 185 -12.50 -1.61 -3.08
CA VAL A 185 -12.05 -1.23 -4.43
C VAL A 185 -12.28 0.26 -4.64
N PHE A 186 -11.29 0.95 -5.19
CA PHE A 186 -11.35 2.39 -5.45
C PHE A 186 -10.96 2.69 -6.91
N PRO A 187 -11.84 3.28 -7.71
CA PRO A 187 -13.27 3.47 -7.44
C PRO A 187 -14.01 2.11 -7.30
N PRO A 188 -15.20 2.06 -6.66
CA PRO A 188 -15.91 0.80 -6.38
C PRO A 188 -16.22 -0.06 -7.62
N ASP A 189 -16.33 0.58 -8.78
CA ASP A 189 -16.63 0.02 -10.10
C ASP A 189 -15.38 -0.09 -10.99
N SER A 190 -14.18 -0.15 -10.41
CA SER A 190 -12.96 -0.23 -11.21
C SER A 190 -12.88 -1.52 -12.01
N ASP A 191 -12.90 -1.39 -13.35
CA ASP A 191 -12.66 -2.51 -14.29
C ASP A 191 -11.25 -3.11 -14.20
N HIS A 192 -10.35 -2.49 -13.44
CA HIS A 192 -8.99 -2.93 -13.21
C HIS A 192 -8.84 -3.79 -11.95
N TYR A 193 -9.93 -4.16 -11.26
CA TYR A 193 -9.90 -5.15 -10.20
C TYR A 193 -10.82 -6.33 -10.52
N ARG A 194 -10.23 -7.42 -11.01
CA ARG A 194 -10.93 -8.63 -11.46
C ARG A 194 -10.38 -9.82 -10.68
N PRO A 195 -10.83 -10.06 -9.43
CA PRO A 195 -10.16 -10.97 -8.52
C PRO A 195 -10.00 -12.40 -9.06
N ALA A 196 -11.01 -12.91 -9.77
CA ALA A 196 -10.93 -14.23 -10.40
C ALA A 196 -9.85 -14.30 -11.50
N GLU A 197 -9.81 -13.30 -12.39
CA GLU A 197 -8.83 -13.22 -13.49
C GLU A 197 -7.41 -12.96 -12.98
N MET A 198 -7.28 -12.29 -11.82
CA MET A 198 -5.99 -11.93 -11.21
C MET A 198 -5.40 -13.04 -10.33
N GLY A 199 -6.12 -14.15 -10.12
CA GLY A 199 -5.70 -15.23 -9.23
C GLY A 199 -5.81 -14.89 -7.74
N CYS A 200 -6.68 -13.94 -7.37
CA CYS A 200 -6.98 -13.69 -5.96
C CYS A 200 -7.72 -14.90 -5.37
N PRO A 201 -7.35 -15.39 -4.19
CA PRO A 201 -8.11 -16.43 -3.51
C PRO A 201 -9.52 -15.91 -3.20
N ALA A 202 -10.53 -16.77 -3.35
CA ALA A 202 -11.86 -16.47 -2.85
C ALA A 202 -11.77 -16.24 -1.34
N LYS A 203 -12.27 -15.10 -0.85
CA LYS A 203 -12.43 -14.93 0.60
C LYS A 203 -13.48 -15.95 1.07
N ALA A 204 -13.19 -16.68 2.14
CA ALA A 204 -14.21 -17.47 2.82
C ALA A 204 -15.35 -16.52 3.22
N GLY A 205 -16.57 -16.85 2.79
CA GLY A 205 -17.77 -16.05 3.05
C GLY A 205 -18.23 -16.11 4.49
#